data_AF-A0A7X9DE48-F1
#
_entry.id   AF-A0A7X9DE48-F1
#
_cell.length_a   1.000
_cell.length_b   1.000
_cell.length_c   1.000
_cell.angle_alpha   90.00
_cell.angle_beta   90.00
_cell.angle_gamma   90.00
#
_symmetry.space_group_name_H-M   'P 1'
#
loop_
_entity.id
_entity.type
_entity.pdbx_description
1 polymer ?
#
loop_
_entity_poly.entity_id
_entity_poly.type
_entity_poly.pdbx_seq_one_letter_code
_entity_poly.pdbx_strand_id
1 'polypeptide(L)'
;RMVCEWGMSETLGPLAFGKKTEQIFLAREIAQHRDYSEETAQLIDKEVHDIVTSCRDRAIKLIEENSDKFELLATNLIERETLNAQEIELLMKGEPLPPIHNGENPQQPDEEPKIEKIKKKASQKPLLDDKEVIPT
;
A
#
# COMPACT_ATOMS: atom_id res chain seq x y z
N ARG A 1 -13.63 9.63 2.47
CA ARG A 1 -12.48 10.34 1.83
C ARG A 1 -12.51 10.19 0.32
N MET A 2 -12.55 8.96 -0.23
CA MET A 2 -12.63 8.73 -1.69
C MET A 2 -13.73 9.52 -2.39
N VAL A 3 -14.96 9.45 -1.88
CA VAL A 3 -16.13 10.12 -2.51
C VAL A 3 -16.08 11.64 -2.32
N CYS A 4 -15.94 12.11 -1.08
CA CYS A 4 -16.06 13.54 -0.76
C CYS A 4 -14.77 14.36 -1.01
N GLU A 5 -13.58 13.83 -0.73
CA GLU A 5 -12.33 14.62 -0.82
C GLU A 5 -11.62 14.43 -2.16
N TRP A 6 -11.70 13.23 -2.74
CA TRP A 6 -10.92 12.88 -3.94
C TRP A 6 -11.74 12.81 -5.21
N GLY A 7 -13.08 12.94 -5.14
CA GLY A 7 -13.95 12.90 -6.31
C GLY A 7 -13.92 11.55 -7.04
N MET A 8 -13.68 10.45 -6.32
CA MET A 8 -13.60 9.10 -6.88
C MET A 8 -14.97 8.42 -6.98
N SER A 9 -16.03 9.19 -7.27
CA SER A 9 -17.38 8.68 -7.50
C SER A 9 -17.75 8.96 -8.95
N GLU A 10 -18.23 7.94 -9.67
CA GLU A 10 -18.68 8.07 -11.05
C GLU A 10 -19.96 8.90 -11.15
N THR A 11 -20.81 8.87 -10.11
CA THR A 11 -22.10 9.55 -10.06
C THR A 11 -21.99 11.02 -9.65
N LEU A 12 -21.10 11.36 -8.72
CA LEU A 12 -20.85 12.74 -8.27
C LEU A 12 -19.81 13.47 -9.13
N GLY A 13 -19.02 12.73 -9.89
CA GLY A 13 -17.93 13.25 -10.68
C GLY A 13 -16.73 13.72 -9.83
N PRO A 14 -15.74 14.39 -10.46
CA PRO A 14 -14.48 14.76 -9.84
C PRO A 14 -14.60 16.03 -8.96
N LEU A 15 -15.70 16.18 -8.23
CA LEU A 15 -15.95 17.33 -7.35
C LEU A 15 -15.61 16.98 -5.90
N ALA A 16 -14.92 17.90 -5.22
CA ALA A 16 -14.66 17.78 -3.79
C ALA A 16 -15.80 18.42 -3.00
N PHE A 17 -16.45 17.62 -2.14
CA PHE A 17 -17.50 18.02 -1.21
C PHE A 17 -16.93 18.13 0.20
N GLY A 18 -16.94 19.34 0.75
CA GLY A 18 -16.39 19.65 2.06
C GLY A 18 -15.10 20.46 1.98
N LYS A 19 -15.18 21.75 2.30
CA LYS A 19 -13.99 22.56 2.54
C LYS A 19 -13.37 22.10 3.85
N LYS A 20 -12.15 21.55 3.80
CA LYS A 20 -11.27 21.55 4.97
C LYS A 20 -10.84 22.99 5.21
N THR A 21 -11.68 23.74 5.93
CA THR A 21 -11.29 25.04 6.44
C THR A 21 -10.30 24.78 7.57
N GLU A 22 -9.03 24.60 7.20
CA GLU A 22 -7.91 24.47 8.13
C GLU A 22 -7.59 25.86 8.72
N GLN A 23 -8.55 26.45 9.42
CA GLN A 23 -8.33 27.65 10.22
C GLN A 23 -7.84 27.20 11.60
N ILE A 24 -6.52 27.11 11.74
CA ILE A 24 -5.82 26.68 12.96
C ILE A 24 -5.93 27.72 14.09
N PHE A 25 -6.77 28.77 13.98
CA PHE A 25 -6.50 29.99 14.74
C PHE A 25 -7.65 30.70 15.44
N LEU A 26 -8.75 30.06 15.84
CA LEU A 26 -9.49 30.44 17.06
C LEU A 26 -10.68 29.50 17.31
N ALA A 27 -10.68 28.84 18.48
CA ALA A 27 -11.79 28.11 19.07
C ALA A 27 -12.41 26.96 18.25
N ARG A 28 -12.21 25.74 18.77
CA ARG A 28 -13.03 24.56 18.48
C ARG A 28 -14.52 24.96 18.51
N GLU A 29 -15.27 24.48 17.53
CA GLU A 29 -16.74 24.49 17.48
C GLU A 29 -17.43 25.75 16.94
N ILE A 30 -17.24 26.06 15.65
CA ILE A 30 -18.34 26.66 14.88
C ILE A 30 -18.41 25.93 13.53
N ALA A 31 -19.30 24.94 13.48
CA ALA A 31 -19.85 24.27 12.29
C ALA A 31 -18.86 23.84 11.18
N GLN A 32 -18.59 22.54 11.10
CA GLN A 32 -18.33 21.92 9.80
C GLN A 32 -19.57 22.13 8.92
N HIS A 33 -19.61 23.26 8.21
CA HIS A 33 -20.73 23.59 7.33
C HIS A 33 -20.67 22.61 6.15
N ARG A 34 -21.68 21.73 6.06
CA ARG A 34 -21.87 20.90 4.87
C ARG A 34 -22.34 21.83 3.75
N ASP A 35 -21.41 22.24 2.88
CA ASP A 35 -21.66 23.08 1.71
C ASP A 35 -22.38 22.29 0.57
N TYR A 36 -23.34 21.41 0.88
CA TYR A 36 -24.06 20.61 -0.12
C TYR A 36 -25.48 20.27 0.33
N SER A 37 -26.37 20.01 -0.64
CA SER A 37 -27.79 19.71 -0.36
C SER A 37 -27.97 18.32 0.28
N GLU A 38 -29.12 18.11 0.92
CA GLU A 38 -29.52 16.80 1.44
C GLU A 38 -29.56 15.71 0.36
N GLU A 39 -29.98 16.07 -0.85
CA GLU A 39 -29.97 15.17 -2.01
C GLU A 39 -28.54 14.70 -2.34
N THR A 40 -27.57 15.62 -2.35
CA THR A 40 -26.16 15.27 -2.56
C THR A 40 -25.62 14.42 -1.40
N ALA A 41 -26.03 14.70 -0.16
CA ALA A 41 -25.62 13.91 1.01
C ALA A 41 -26.08 12.45 0.90
N GLN A 42 -27.34 12.23 0.51
CA GLN A 42 -27.89 10.88 0.29
C GLN A 42 -27.13 10.14 -0.81
N LEU A 43 -26.74 10.85 -1.87
CA LEU A 43 -26.00 10.25 -2.97
C LEU A 43 -24.56 9.89 -2.58
N ILE A 44 -23.90 10.70 -1.75
CA ILE A 44 -22.61 10.38 -1.13
C ILE A 44 -22.72 9.11 -0.28
N ASP A 45 -23.72 9.03 0.60
CA ASP A 45 -23.90 7.88 1.49
C ASP A 45 -24.14 6.59 0.69
N LYS A 46 -24.92 6.68 -0.40
CA LYS A 46 -25.13 5.58 -1.32
C LYS A 46 -23.83 5.09 -1.96
N GLU A 47 -23.01 6.00 -2.49
CA GLU A 47 -21.72 5.61 -3.09
C GLU A 47 -20.76 4.99 -2.08
N VAL A 48 -20.71 5.53 -0.86
CA VAL A 48 -19.91 4.93 0.21
C VAL A 48 -20.38 3.52 0.50
N HIS A 49 -21.70 3.30 0.57
CA HIS A 49 -22.26 1.97 0.76
C HIS A 49 -21.88 1.02 -0.38
N ASP A 50 -22.05 1.44 -1.63
CA ASP A 50 -21.78 0.62 -2.82
C ASP A 50 -20.30 0.23 -2.90
N ILE A 51 -19.39 1.16 -2.59
CA ILE A 51 -17.94 0.88 -2.51
C ILE A 51 -17.64 -0.19 -1.45
N VAL A 52 -18.19 -0.04 -0.24
CA VAL A 52 -17.94 -0.98 0.86
C VAL A 52 -18.49 -2.36 0.54
N THR A 53 -19.71 -2.43 0.02
CA THR A 53 -20.37 -3.69 -0.37
C THR A 53 -19.57 -4.38 -1.49
N SER A 54 -19.16 -3.65 -2.52
CA SER A 54 -18.32 -4.20 -3.60
C SER A 54 -16.97 -4.73 -3.09
N CYS A 55 -16.30 -4.00 -2.20
CA CYS A 55 -15.03 -4.47 -1.61
C CYS A 55 -15.23 -5.73 -0.77
N ARG A 56 -16.31 -5.79 0.01
CA ARG A 56 -16.67 -6.95 0.82
C ARG A 56 -16.94 -8.16 -0.06
N ASP A 57 -17.77 -8.01 -1.09
CA ASP A 57 -18.15 -9.12 -1.97
C ASP A 57 -16.95 -9.63 -2.76
N ARG A 58 -16.06 -8.73 -3.20
CA ARG A 58 -14.77 -9.11 -3.78
C ARG A 58 -13.90 -9.89 -2.81
N ALA A 59 -13.83 -9.48 -1.54
CA ALA A 59 -13.05 -10.18 -0.53
C ALA A 59 -13.60 -11.58 -0.26
N ILE A 60 -14.93 -11.71 -0.14
CA ILE A 60 -15.60 -13.02 0.02
C ILE A 60 -15.31 -13.92 -1.17
N LYS A 61 -15.49 -13.40 -2.40
CA LYS A 61 -15.22 -14.16 -3.62
C LYS A 61 -13.77 -14.64 -3.69
N LEU A 62 -12.81 -13.79 -3.30
CA LEU A 62 -11.39 -14.15 -3.29
C LEU A 62 -11.09 -15.27 -2.27
N ILE A 63 -11.73 -15.23 -1.10
CA ILE A 63 -11.60 -16.27 -0.06
C ILE A 63 -12.24 -17.57 -0.55
N GLU A 64 -13.43 -17.52 -1.13
CA GLU A 64 -14.14 -18.69 -1.67
C GLU A 64 -13.34 -19.36 -2.80
N GLU A 65 -12.82 -18.57 -3.74
CA GLU A 65 -11.97 -19.04 -4.85
C GLU A 65 -10.66 -19.69 -4.35
N ASN A 66 -10.19 -19.34 -3.16
CA ASN A 66 -8.97 -19.88 -2.54
C ASN A 66 -9.27 -20.64 -1.23
N SER A 67 -10.46 -21.22 -1.11
CA SER A 67 -10.94 -21.90 0.10
C SER A 67 -9.97 -22.97 0.60
N ASP A 68 -9.41 -23.78 -0.30
CA ASP A 68 -8.41 -24.81 0.03
C ASP A 68 -7.17 -24.21 0.74
N LYS A 69 -6.66 -23.08 0.22
CA LYS A 69 -5.50 -22.40 0.81
C LYS A 69 -5.85 -21.72 2.13
N PHE A 70 -7.06 -21.19 2.24
CA PHE A 70 -7.57 -20.57 3.46
C PHE A 70 -7.71 -21.59 4.59
N GLU A 71 -8.28 -22.77 4.31
CA GLU A 71 -8.39 -23.88 5.26
C GLU A 71 -7.02 -24.42 5.67
N LEU A 72 -6.10 -24.53 4.72
CA LEU A 72 -4.71 -24.92 4.99
C LEU A 72 -4.00 -23.92 5.90
N LEU A 73 -4.14 -22.61 5.67
CA LEU A 73 -3.61 -21.59 6.57
C LEU A 73 -4.24 -21.66 7.98
N ALA A 74 -5.56 -21.83 8.06
CA ALA A 74 -6.28 -21.93 9.33
C ALA A 74 -5.82 -23.15 10.14
N THR A 75 -5.67 -24.31 9.48
CA THR A 75 -5.21 -25.55 10.13
C THR A 75 -3.79 -25.39 10.66
N ASN A 76 -2.89 -24.78 9.88
CA ASN A 76 -1.51 -24.55 10.33
C ASN A 76 -1.40 -23.52 11.46
N LEU A 77 -2.30 -22.51 11.51
CA LEU A 77 -2.36 -21.57 12.64
C LEU A 77 -2.80 -22.24 13.94
N ILE A 78 -3.67 -23.25 13.87
CA ILE A 78 -4.05 -24.05 15.05
C ILE A 78 -2.85 -24.84 15.58
N GLU A 79 -1.97 -25.34 14.71
CA GLU A 79 -0.79 -26.10 15.12
C GLU A 79 0.38 -25.24 15.63
N ARG A 80 0.59 -24.05 15.03
CA ARG A 80 1.81 -23.25 15.23
C ARG A 80 1.62 -21.94 16.01
N GLU A 81 0.38 -21.52 16.27
CA GLU A 81 -0.03 -20.24 16.89
C GLU A 81 0.38 -18.97 16.11
N THR A 82 1.53 -18.96 15.44
CA THR A 82 2.07 -17.86 14.64
C THR A 82 2.67 -18.39 13.33
N LEU A 83 2.49 -17.66 12.23
CA LEU A 83 3.12 -17.94 10.94
C LEU A 83 3.88 -16.71 10.45
N ASN A 84 5.13 -16.90 10.02
CA ASN A 84 5.94 -15.87 9.38
C ASN A 84 5.61 -15.72 7.89
N ALA A 85 5.98 -14.59 7.30
CA ALA A 85 5.72 -14.30 5.87
C ALA A 85 6.26 -15.40 4.93
N GLN A 86 7.47 -15.92 5.20
CA GLN A 86 8.07 -17.01 4.43
C GLN A 86 7.27 -18.31 4.53
N GLU A 87 6.72 -18.61 5.71
CA GLU A 87 5.88 -19.81 5.92
C GLU A 87 4.54 -19.69 5.19
N ILE A 88 3.93 -18.49 5.20
CA ILE A 88 2.71 -18.21 4.44
C ILE A 88 2.95 -18.39 2.93
N GLU A 89 4.07 -17.91 2.40
CA GLU A 89 4.42 -18.11 0.99
C GLU A 89 4.58 -19.58 0.62
N LEU A 90 5.22 -20.38 1.48
CA LEU A 90 5.37 -21.83 1.28
C LEU A 90 4.00 -22.54 1.29
N LEU A 91 3.13 -22.19 2.24
CA LEU A 91 1.76 -22.70 2.30
C LEU A 91 0.94 -22.32 1.07
N MET A 92 1.09 -21.08 0.57
CA MET A 92 0.42 -20.64 -0.67
C MET A 92 0.91 -21.39 -1.92
N LYS A 93 2.16 -21.87 -1.92
CA LYS A 93 2.75 -22.71 -2.98
C LYS A 93 2.45 -24.21 -2.83
N GLY A 94 1.85 -24.62 -1.71
CA GLY A 94 1.58 -26.03 -1.40
C GLY A 94 2.83 -26.83 -1.00
N GLU A 95 3.88 -26.14 -0.55
CA GLU A 95 5.12 -26.77 -0.07
C GLU A 95 5.03 -27.08 1.43
N PRO A 96 5.69 -28.15 1.90
CA PRO A 96 5.67 -28.51 3.32
C PRO A 96 6.40 -27.46 4.16
N LEU A 97 5.81 -27.10 5.30
CA LEU A 97 6.44 -26.14 6.21
C LEU A 97 7.69 -26.73 6.89
N PRO A 98 8.72 -25.89 7.14
CA PRO A 98 9.86 -26.29 7.95
C PRO A 98 9.42 -26.65 9.38
N PRO A 99 10.19 -27.47 10.13
CA PRO A 99 9.83 -27.89 11.49
C PRO A 99 9.56 -26.71 12.44
N ILE A 100 8.66 -26.89 13.41
CA ILE A 100 8.31 -25.87 14.40
C ILE A 100 9.57 -25.51 15.21
N HIS A 101 10.04 -24.27 15.09
CA HIS A 101 11.09 -23.73 15.93
C HIS A 101 10.45 -22.96 17.09
N ASN A 102 10.21 -23.66 18.19
CA ASN A 102 9.80 -23.04 19.45
C ASN A 102 10.95 -22.16 19.96
N GLY A 103 10.86 -20.86 19.68
CA GLY A 103 11.63 -19.84 20.36
C GLY A 103 13.09 -19.75 19.93
N GLU A 104 13.35 -19.23 18.74
CA GLU A 104 14.48 -18.34 18.47
C GLU A 104 14.20 -17.61 17.17
N ASN A 105 14.06 -16.28 17.26
CA ASN A 105 13.98 -15.37 16.13
C ASN A 105 15.23 -15.53 15.26
N PRO A 106 15.16 -16.11 14.05
CA PRO A 106 16.21 -15.90 13.07
C PRO A 106 15.99 -14.46 12.59
N GLN A 107 16.78 -13.56 13.14
CA GLN A 107 16.94 -12.20 12.63
C GLN A 107 16.82 -12.23 11.10
N GLN A 108 15.84 -11.49 10.57
CA GLN A 108 15.86 -11.09 9.18
C GLN A 108 17.26 -10.57 8.88
N PRO A 109 17.95 -11.01 7.81
CA PRO A 109 19.06 -10.24 7.32
C PRO A 109 18.46 -8.89 6.89
N ASP A 110 18.71 -7.87 7.70
CA ASP A 110 18.63 -6.49 7.25
C ASP A 110 19.53 -6.40 6.00
N GLU A 111 18.93 -6.42 4.81
CA GLU A 111 19.64 -6.03 3.60
C GLU A 111 19.93 -4.52 3.70
N GLU A 112 21.03 -4.19 4.38
CA GLU A 112 21.71 -2.93 4.15
C GLU A 112 22.07 -2.86 2.65
N PRO A 113 21.67 -1.81 1.91
CA PRO A 113 22.13 -1.65 0.55
C PRO A 113 23.64 -1.39 0.58
N LYS A 114 24.43 -2.40 0.20
CA LYS A 114 25.87 -2.29 -0.06
C LYS A 114 26.12 -1.37 -1.27
N ILE A 115 26.19 -0.07 -1.02
CA ILE A 115 26.80 0.88 -1.94
C ILE A 115 28.30 0.89 -1.66
N GLU A 116 29.07 0.03 -2.34
CA GLU A 116 30.44 0.35 -2.79
C GLU A 116 31.09 -0.85 -3.48
N LYS A 117 30.94 -0.95 -4.82
CA LYS A 117 31.97 -1.51 -5.73
C LYS A 117 31.81 -0.94 -7.16
N ILE A 118 32.01 0.37 -7.34
CA ILE A 118 32.41 0.94 -8.64
C ILE A 118 33.64 1.82 -8.44
N LYS A 119 34.75 1.21 -8.02
CA LYS A 119 36.08 1.74 -8.27
C LYS A 119 36.97 0.58 -8.71
N LYS A 120 37.53 0.74 -9.92
CA LYS A 120 38.50 -0.13 -10.62
C LYS A 120 37.89 -1.23 -11.50
N LYS A 121 37.61 -0.88 -12.76
CA LYS A 121 38.42 -1.33 -13.92
C LYS A 121 37.76 -0.89 -15.24
N ALA A 122 38.32 0.15 -15.86
CA ALA A 122 38.41 0.41 -17.30
C ALA A 122 38.80 1.89 -17.44
N SER A 123 39.73 2.33 -18.26
CA SER A 123 40.85 1.72 -18.96
C SER A 123 41.79 2.89 -19.30
N GLN A 124 43.01 2.57 -19.70
CA GLN A 124 44.14 3.48 -19.90
C GLN A 124 43.93 4.61 -20.93
N LYS A 125 44.68 5.70 -20.70
CA LYS A 125 45.12 6.87 -21.53
C LYS A 125 45.23 6.63 -23.07
N PRO A 126 45.30 7.67 -23.94
CA PRO A 126 46.18 8.85 -23.80
C PRO A 126 45.72 10.23 -24.33
N LEU A 127 46.59 11.21 -24.07
CA LEU A 127 46.67 12.62 -24.49
C LEU A 127 46.95 12.80 -26.00
N LEU A 128 46.47 13.93 -26.56
CA LEU A 128 47.02 14.81 -27.63
C LEU A 128 45.84 15.62 -28.20
N ASP A 129 45.87 16.89 -28.59
CA ASP A 129 46.60 18.12 -28.27
C ASP A 129 45.76 19.25 -28.94
N ASP A 130 45.80 20.45 -28.39
CA ASP A 130 45.49 21.77 -28.98
C ASP A 130 44.39 21.96 -30.05
N LYS A 131 43.44 22.86 -29.74
CA LYS A 131 43.19 24.09 -30.52
C LYS A 131 42.20 25.03 -29.82
N GLU A 132 42.67 26.26 -29.58
CA GLU A 132 42.02 27.55 -29.91
C GLU A 132 40.54 27.76 -29.51
N VAL A 133 40.06 28.80 -28.83
CA VAL A 133 40.44 30.22 -28.70
C VAL A 133 39.48 30.85 -27.66
N ILE A 134 39.98 31.71 -26.77
CA ILE A 134 39.24 32.65 -25.87
C ILE A 134 38.91 33.93 -26.69
N PRO A 135 38.10 34.95 -26.29
CA PRO A 135 37.20 35.17 -25.14
C PRO A 135 35.79 35.65 -25.60
N THR A 136 34.78 35.97 -24.78
CA THR A 136 34.63 37.05 -23.77
C THR A 136 33.30 36.83 -23.06
#